data_AF-A0A150UWD4-F1
#
_entry.id   AF-A0A150UWD4-F1
#
_cell.length_a   1.000
_cell.length_b   1.000
_cell.length_c   1.000
_cell.angle_alpha   90.00
_cell.angle_beta   90.00
_cell.angle_gamma   90.00
#
_symmetry.space_group_name_H-M   'P 1'
#
loop_
_entity.id
_entity.type
_entity.pdbx_description
1 polymer ?
#
loop_
_entity_poly.entity_id
_entity_poly.type
_entity_poly.pdbx_seq_one_letter_code
_entity_poly.pdbx_strand_id
1 'polypeptide(L)'
;MASPGALHSLSMFEQEESRPDTAHDTMCYCPSEEIIGRETPEVKPLDVSEDVPLNVAATDETKNQEEVPLTAVEGISLRLWTDESQKEASESTEDTISLEPTTVTYTRRWRRYVPALDEWYRNSLMAAVGFLDFTNALDFPANVWNQRPIPFFAQILMGFGGSIAGLWAITAICDLLRSRKNIRLLWRERRFLHDYLAKCRGQDKNDLESARLAAAWLQVNVRELGWEYVDRAVMDGFMTVASLLVGAGTLMAIEGDIDVIFDASNLLSGYIGNSFVAAYGVVQACWSIFMWRRAHHHLQTLSKTKIILEPDLRQRMRAQARKHQVFAIGVGVTVLVSGAGSLVSATLWPGYVILLPCVFASVFCNLFWRHKVGYNRPSFEQWAGGQDFDIHEKLQMIHSMQSVLASKSRAEFNLEEFAGVEEEMSSQDIVLFSQNYLLLHDLGAALLNTRGKNEISAEQSGGRTILASTNLIDLKRSDLACAARTSILEKGKYRLRDQERFLLELYGCYLAVVENENESAPNRRNAKERNHHSRQGWDTCHGMPSE
;
A
#
# COMPACT_ATOMS: atom_id res chain seq x y z
N MET A 1 56.16 -23.78 -13.37
CA MET A 1 56.55 -22.51 -14.00
C MET A 1 55.28 -21.75 -14.35
N ALA A 2 55.30 -20.43 -14.13
CA ALA A 2 54.29 -19.42 -14.44
C ALA A 2 53.20 -19.13 -13.38
N SER A 3 53.01 -17.81 -13.22
CA SER A 3 52.44 -17.00 -12.14
C SER A 3 50.90 -16.94 -12.07
N PRO A 4 50.33 -16.34 -11.00
CA PRO A 4 48.89 -16.31 -10.73
C PRO A 4 48.17 -15.14 -11.41
N GLY A 5 46.91 -15.35 -11.77
CA GLY A 5 46.03 -14.36 -12.39
C GLY A 5 44.74 -14.12 -11.60
N ALA A 6 44.61 -12.87 -11.12
CA ALA A 6 43.39 -12.08 -10.95
C ALA A 6 42.17 -12.68 -10.20
N LEU A 7 42.12 -12.43 -8.90
CA LEU A 7 40.88 -12.28 -8.14
C LEU A 7 40.35 -10.85 -8.34
N HIS A 8 39.20 -10.71 -9.00
CA HIS A 8 38.41 -9.48 -8.96
C HIS A 8 37.56 -9.50 -7.68
N SER A 9 37.87 -8.59 -6.76
CA SER A 9 37.14 -8.31 -5.54
C SER A 9 35.84 -7.56 -5.84
N LEU A 10 34.70 -8.16 -5.49
CA LEU A 10 33.42 -7.47 -5.30
C LEU A 10 33.39 -6.92 -3.86
N SER A 11 33.83 -5.68 -3.66
CA SER A 11 33.51 -4.89 -2.47
C SER A 11 32.26 -4.06 -2.76
N MET A 12 31.11 -4.49 -2.24
CA MET A 12 29.91 -3.66 -2.26
C MET A 12 29.06 -3.98 -1.03
N PHE A 13 29.49 -3.50 0.14
CA PHE A 13 28.63 -3.26 1.30
C PHE A 13 29.36 -2.30 2.24
N GLU A 14 29.27 -1.01 1.92
CA GLU A 14 29.40 0.07 2.90
C GLU A 14 28.54 1.22 2.39
N GLN A 15 27.32 1.31 2.91
CA GLN A 15 26.53 2.54 2.84
C GLN A 15 25.73 2.67 4.13
N GLU A 16 26.48 3.10 5.14
CA GLU A 16 26.21 4.32 5.91
C GLU A 16 24.76 4.55 6.34
N GLU A 17 24.51 4.13 7.58
CA GLU A 17 23.43 4.59 8.44
C GLU A 17 23.66 6.07 8.79
N SER A 18 23.14 6.99 7.98
CA SER A 18 23.13 8.43 8.31
C SER A 18 21.73 8.89 8.74
N ARG A 19 21.54 8.99 10.07
CA ARG A 19 20.62 9.96 10.68
C ARG A 19 20.98 11.38 10.21
N PRO A 20 20.02 12.29 10.03
CA PRO A 20 20.30 13.72 10.15
C PRO A 20 19.89 14.16 11.56
N ASP A 21 20.82 14.06 12.50
CA ASP A 21 20.88 14.94 13.67
C ASP A 21 22.01 15.96 13.41
N THR A 22 21.70 17.03 12.71
CA THR A 22 22.42 18.30 12.84
C THR A 22 21.45 19.45 12.64
N ALA A 23 21.35 20.27 13.68
CA ALA A 23 20.71 21.56 13.65
C ALA A 23 21.51 22.48 12.72
N HIS A 24 20.87 22.95 11.65
CA HIS A 24 21.25 24.20 11.00
C HIS A 24 20.00 25.06 10.91
N ASP A 25 19.99 26.14 11.69
CA ASP A 25 19.08 27.25 11.53
C ASP A 25 19.18 27.75 10.09
N THR A 26 18.17 27.43 9.29
CA THR A 26 18.01 27.99 7.94
C THR A 26 16.90 29.01 8.04
N MET A 27 17.27 30.26 8.32
CA MET A 27 16.38 31.40 8.10
C MET A 27 16.00 31.41 6.62
N CYS A 28 14.70 31.30 6.34
CA CYS A 28 14.17 31.59 5.01
C CYS A 28 14.32 33.08 4.75
N TYR A 29 15.24 33.44 3.85
CA TYR A 29 15.39 34.80 3.33
C TYR A 29 14.52 34.90 2.07
N CYS A 30 13.43 35.68 2.13
CA CYS A 30 12.71 36.12 0.94
C CYS A 30 13.43 37.34 0.36
N PRO A 31 13.89 37.34 -0.90
CA PRO A 31 14.40 38.56 -1.51
C PRO A 31 13.25 39.46 -1.96
N SER A 32 13.23 40.67 -1.44
CA SER A 32 12.46 41.80 -1.94
C SER A 32 13.17 42.40 -3.15
N GLU A 33 12.45 42.55 -4.26
CA GLU A 33 12.91 43.23 -5.47
C GLU A 33 13.06 44.74 -5.21
N GLU A 34 14.25 45.27 -5.45
CA GLU A 34 14.46 46.70 -5.67
C GLU A 34 15.39 46.88 -6.88
N ILE A 35 14.91 47.71 -7.80
CA ILE A 35 15.44 48.07 -9.10
C ILE A 35 16.75 48.84 -8.94
N ILE A 36 17.77 48.55 -9.77
CA ILE A 36 18.66 49.53 -10.43
C ILE A 36 19.54 48.78 -11.45
N GLY A 37 19.56 49.29 -12.68
CA GLY A 37 20.22 48.69 -13.83
C GLY A 37 21.75 48.80 -13.83
N ARG A 38 22.37 47.94 -14.66
CA ARG A 38 23.64 48.22 -15.31
C ARG A 38 23.85 47.33 -16.53
N GLU A 39 24.50 47.94 -17.51
CA GLU A 39 24.65 47.55 -18.91
C GLU A 39 25.46 46.27 -19.13
N THR A 40 25.15 45.63 -20.27
CA THR A 40 25.83 44.50 -20.93
C THR A 40 27.30 44.76 -21.26
N PRO A 41 28.08 43.70 -21.57
CA PRO A 41 28.40 43.52 -22.99
C PRO A 41 28.34 42.06 -23.50
N GLU A 42 27.60 41.91 -24.60
CA GLU A 42 27.96 41.26 -25.87
C GLU A 42 29.03 40.13 -25.85
N VAL A 43 28.59 38.88 -26.09
CA VAL A 43 29.45 37.78 -26.57
C VAL A 43 28.75 37.05 -27.72
N LYS A 44 29.43 36.96 -28.86
CA LYS A 44 29.02 36.34 -30.12
C LYS A 44 28.93 34.80 -30.04
N PRO A 45 28.03 34.15 -30.80
CA PRO A 45 28.01 32.70 -30.97
C PRO A 45 29.02 32.23 -32.02
N LEU A 46 29.60 31.05 -31.80
CA LEU A 46 30.50 30.36 -32.71
C LEU A 46 29.73 29.28 -33.48
N ASP A 47 29.78 29.40 -34.81
CA ASP A 47 29.43 28.38 -35.81
C ASP A 47 30.30 27.13 -35.64
N VAL A 48 29.68 25.95 -35.67
CA VAL A 48 30.28 24.75 -36.28
C VAL A 48 29.19 23.97 -37.02
N SER A 49 29.24 24.11 -38.35
CA SER A 49 28.68 23.19 -39.34
C SER A 49 29.65 22.03 -39.53
N GLU A 50 29.16 20.79 -39.55
CA GLU A 50 29.68 19.78 -40.48
C GLU A 50 28.60 18.75 -40.84
N ASP A 51 28.32 18.72 -42.14
CA ASP A 51 27.42 17.85 -42.87
C ASP A 51 28.05 16.46 -43.16
N VAL A 52 27.17 15.54 -43.61
CA VAL A 52 27.36 14.50 -44.66
C VAL A 52 27.12 13.03 -44.22
N PRO A 53 26.45 12.21 -45.08
CA PRO A 53 25.33 11.33 -44.71
C PRO A 53 25.56 9.84 -45.04
N LEU A 54 24.52 9.01 -44.86
CA LEU A 54 23.99 8.02 -45.84
C LEU A 54 22.86 7.20 -45.14
N ASN A 55 21.58 7.30 -45.51
CA ASN A 55 20.83 6.67 -46.62
C ASN A 55 20.34 5.22 -46.38
N VAL A 56 19.15 4.91 -46.92
CA VAL A 56 18.47 3.58 -47.08
C VAL A 56 17.58 3.14 -45.88
N ALA A 57 16.29 2.80 -45.99
CA ALA A 57 15.34 2.67 -47.10
C ALA A 57 13.89 2.82 -46.59
N ALA A 58 13.04 3.32 -47.47
CA ALA A 58 11.60 3.37 -47.36
C ALA A 58 10.95 1.99 -47.50
N THR A 59 9.83 1.78 -46.81
CA THR A 59 8.72 0.95 -47.33
C THR A 59 7.40 1.65 -46.98
N ASP A 60 6.72 2.11 -48.02
CA ASP A 60 5.33 2.53 -48.05
C ASP A 60 4.42 1.31 -47.83
N GLU A 61 3.48 1.40 -46.88
CA GLU A 61 2.16 0.77 -47.03
C GLU A 61 1.08 1.71 -46.48
N THR A 62 0.49 2.48 -47.38
CA THR A 62 -0.81 3.14 -47.20
C THR A 62 -1.92 2.16 -47.55
N LYS A 63 -2.87 1.93 -46.63
CA LYS A 63 -4.22 1.50 -46.98
C LYS A 63 -5.22 1.81 -45.85
N ASN A 64 -6.07 2.80 -46.17
CA ASN A 64 -7.47 2.97 -45.81
C ASN A 64 -7.96 2.37 -44.48
N GLN A 65 -8.39 3.23 -43.55
CA GLN A 65 -9.58 2.93 -42.75
C GLN A 65 -10.33 4.20 -42.35
N GLU A 66 -11.65 4.06 -42.39
CA GLU A 66 -12.69 5.09 -42.38
C GLU A 66 -12.69 5.96 -41.13
N GLU A 67 -13.00 7.24 -41.35
CA GLU A 67 -13.49 8.15 -40.31
C GLU A 67 -14.79 7.60 -39.72
N VAL A 68 -14.78 7.27 -38.43
CA VAL A 68 -15.96 6.96 -37.61
C VAL A 68 -16.10 8.09 -36.59
N PRO A 69 -17.30 8.67 -36.40
CA PRO A 69 -17.43 9.93 -35.67
C PRO A 69 -17.28 9.73 -34.16
N LEU A 70 -16.68 10.73 -33.51
CA LEU A 70 -16.64 10.90 -32.06
C LEU A 70 -18.07 10.89 -31.51
N THR A 71 -18.42 9.85 -30.75
CA THR A 71 -19.54 9.88 -29.81
C THR A 71 -19.01 9.92 -28.39
N ALA A 72 -19.54 10.87 -27.63
CA ALA A 72 -19.19 11.29 -26.29
C ALA A 72 -18.91 10.13 -25.31
N VAL A 73 -17.77 10.24 -24.63
CA VAL A 73 -17.46 9.48 -23.42
C VAL A 73 -18.11 10.23 -22.26
N GLU A 74 -19.25 9.73 -21.77
CA GLU A 74 -19.85 10.20 -20.52
C GLU A 74 -18.93 9.77 -19.35
N GLY A 75 -18.23 10.74 -18.77
CA GLY A 75 -17.52 10.60 -17.49
C GLY A 75 -18.52 10.46 -16.34
N ILE A 76 -18.22 9.60 -15.37
CA ILE A 76 -19.15 9.18 -14.32
C ILE A 76 -18.92 10.05 -13.07
N SER A 77 -19.89 10.90 -12.76
CA SER A 77 -19.92 11.76 -11.57
C SER A 77 -20.88 11.17 -10.52
N LEU A 78 -20.39 10.88 -9.32
CA LEU A 78 -21.16 10.37 -8.18
C LEU A 78 -21.29 11.38 -7.03
N ARG A 79 -22.46 12.03 -6.92
CA ARG A 79 -22.82 12.86 -5.76
C ARG A 79 -23.31 11.98 -4.61
N LEU A 80 -22.57 11.95 -3.50
CA LEU A 80 -23.06 11.42 -2.24
C LEU A 80 -23.83 12.51 -1.48
N TRP A 81 -25.06 12.20 -1.08
CA TRP A 81 -25.90 13.08 -0.28
C TRP A 81 -25.36 13.24 1.14
N THR A 82 -25.23 14.49 1.59
CA THR A 82 -25.20 14.86 3.00
C THR A 82 -26.61 15.20 3.47
N ASP A 83 -26.89 14.92 4.75
CA ASP A 83 -28.22 14.82 5.34
C ASP A 83 -29.21 15.95 5.00
N GLU A 84 -30.44 15.56 4.69
CA GLU A 84 -31.59 16.36 4.25
C GLU A 84 -32.23 17.18 5.40
N SER A 85 -31.42 17.80 6.26
CA SER A 85 -31.89 18.57 7.43
C SER A 85 -31.76 20.08 7.31
N GLN A 86 -31.31 20.62 6.16
CA GLN A 86 -31.23 22.06 5.93
C GLN A 86 -31.93 22.45 4.63
N LYS A 87 -33.25 22.58 4.68
CA LYS A 87 -34.01 23.27 3.64
C LYS A 87 -35.15 24.06 4.26
N GLU A 88 -34.85 25.30 4.62
CA GLU A 88 -35.77 26.45 4.54
C GLU A 88 -35.01 27.73 4.93
N ALA A 89 -34.40 28.40 3.94
CA ALA A 89 -34.27 29.86 3.83
C ALA A 89 -33.50 30.24 2.54
N SER A 90 -34.27 30.43 1.46
CA SER A 90 -34.17 31.51 0.46
C SER A 90 -32.80 32.06 -0.01
N GLU A 91 -32.54 31.79 -1.30
CA GLU A 91 -32.25 32.74 -2.40
C GLU A 91 -30.98 33.61 -2.44
N SER A 92 -30.22 33.38 -3.53
CA SER A 92 -29.25 34.25 -4.20
C SER A 92 -27.89 34.50 -3.54
N THR A 93 -26.96 33.56 -3.73
CA THR A 93 -25.51 33.85 -3.70
C THR A 93 -24.75 32.84 -4.57
N GLU A 94 -23.72 33.32 -5.24
CA GLU A 94 -22.78 32.57 -6.10
C GLU A 94 -22.41 31.20 -5.53
N ASP A 95 -22.31 30.18 -6.42
CA ASP A 95 -21.91 28.80 -6.14
C ASP A 95 -20.51 28.73 -5.51
N THR A 96 -20.43 29.07 -4.22
CA THR A 96 -19.24 28.91 -3.41
C THR A 96 -19.22 27.45 -2.98
N ILE A 97 -18.29 26.67 -3.52
CA ILE A 97 -18.05 25.28 -3.11
C ILE A 97 -17.81 25.30 -1.60
N SER A 98 -18.83 24.93 -0.82
CA SER A 98 -18.75 24.85 0.64
C SER A 98 -17.81 23.70 1.00
N LEU A 99 -16.63 24.03 1.55
CA LEU A 99 -15.73 23.05 2.12
C LEU A 99 -16.40 22.41 3.33
N GLU A 100 -16.60 21.09 3.32
CA GLU A 100 -16.86 20.40 4.56
C GLU A 100 -15.60 20.47 5.46
N PRO A 101 -15.72 20.93 6.71
CA PRO A 101 -14.57 21.12 7.59
C PRO A 101 -13.94 19.77 7.91
N THR A 102 -12.80 19.50 7.27
CA THR A 102 -12.03 18.28 7.52
C THR A 102 -11.05 18.55 8.65
N THR A 103 -11.18 17.81 9.74
CA THR A 103 -10.30 17.96 10.90
C THR A 103 -9.15 16.97 10.83
N VAL A 104 -7.93 17.48 11.04
CA VAL A 104 -6.71 16.69 11.07
C VAL A 104 -6.09 16.76 12.45
N THR A 105 -5.77 15.58 13.01
CA THR A 105 -5.13 15.48 14.32
C THR A 105 -3.62 15.30 14.17
N TYR A 106 -2.88 15.94 15.08
CA TYR A 106 -1.43 15.92 15.19
C TYR A 106 -1.00 15.52 16.60
N THR A 107 0.14 14.84 16.68
CA THR A 107 0.81 14.54 17.95
C THR A 107 2.20 15.15 17.95
N ARG A 108 2.62 15.69 19.09
CA ARG A 108 3.98 16.20 19.26
C ARG A 108 4.90 15.03 19.57
N ARG A 109 5.84 14.73 18.66
CA ARG A 109 6.93 13.79 18.90
C ARG A 109 8.21 14.59 19.05
N TRP A 110 8.80 14.55 20.25
CA TRP A 110 9.93 15.39 20.61
C TRP A 110 9.62 16.88 20.37
N ARG A 111 10.24 17.50 19.36
CA ARG A 111 10.06 18.91 19.02
C ARG A 111 9.23 19.13 17.75
N ARG A 112 8.79 18.08 17.06
CA ARG A 112 8.06 18.20 15.79
C ARG A 112 6.63 17.66 15.90
N TYR A 113 5.71 18.32 15.22
CA TYR A 113 4.36 17.86 14.98
C TYR A 113 4.36 16.82 13.87
N VAL A 114 3.72 15.68 14.15
CA VAL A 114 3.57 14.57 13.22
C VAL A 114 2.08 14.22 13.12
N PRO A 115 1.53 13.99 11.91
CA PRO A 115 0.12 13.69 11.75
C PRO A 115 -0.26 12.38 12.45
N ALA A 116 -1.33 12.44 13.22
CA ALA A 116 -1.96 11.28 13.85
C ALA A 116 -2.93 10.64 12.86
N LEU A 117 -2.39 9.81 11.96
CA LEU A 117 -3.17 9.04 10.98
C LEU A 117 -3.83 7.82 11.64
N ASP A 118 -4.66 8.03 12.67
CA ASP A 118 -5.30 6.95 13.44
C ASP A 118 -6.38 6.21 12.62
N GLU A 119 -6.96 6.88 11.63
CA GLU A 119 -7.99 6.36 10.71
C GLU A 119 -7.43 5.94 9.36
N TRP A 120 -6.10 5.75 9.27
CA TRP A 120 -5.45 5.30 8.05
C TRP A 120 -5.00 3.85 8.16
N TYR A 121 -5.22 3.11 7.09
CA TYR A 121 -4.51 1.86 6.86
C TYR A 121 -3.04 2.17 6.56
N ARG A 122 -2.13 1.58 7.34
CA ARG A 122 -0.68 1.85 7.23
C ARG A 122 0.09 0.61 6.82
N ASN A 123 0.98 0.75 5.84
CA ASN A 123 2.04 -0.20 5.59
C ASN A 123 3.09 -0.12 6.71
N SER A 124 2.80 -0.80 7.81
CA SER A 124 3.52 -0.71 9.09
C SER A 124 4.36 -1.94 9.41
N LEU A 125 4.58 -2.81 8.41
CA LEU A 125 5.42 -4.01 8.53
C LEU A 125 6.79 -3.62 9.08
N MET A 126 7.33 -4.35 10.06
CA MET A 126 8.71 -4.13 10.50
C MET A 126 9.70 -4.76 9.50
N ALA A 127 10.78 -4.05 9.17
CA ALA A 127 11.84 -4.61 8.32
C ALA A 127 12.51 -5.83 9.00
N ALA A 128 12.63 -5.77 10.32
CA ALA A 128 13.15 -6.85 11.16
C ALA A 128 12.38 -8.17 10.96
N VAL A 129 11.07 -8.12 10.69
CA VAL A 129 10.25 -9.32 10.48
C VAL A 129 10.73 -10.18 9.31
N GLY A 130 11.38 -9.59 8.30
CA GLY A 130 11.97 -10.35 7.19
C GLY A 130 13.13 -11.27 7.61
N PHE A 131 13.69 -11.06 8.80
CA PHE A 131 14.75 -11.88 9.38
C PHE A 131 14.23 -12.93 10.38
N LEU A 132 12.91 -13.07 10.57
CA LEU A 132 12.38 -14.06 11.53
C LEU A 132 12.77 -15.49 11.14
N ASP A 133 12.88 -15.82 9.85
CA ASP A 133 13.37 -17.15 9.44
C ASP A 133 14.81 -17.43 9.87
N PHE A 134 15.60 -16.40 10.20
CA PHE A 134 16.95 -16.58 10.72
C PHE A 134 16.94 -17.26 12.09
N THR A 135 15.89 -17.08 12.91
CA THR A 135 15.82 -17.72 14.23
C THR A 135 15.80 -19.24 14.14
N ASN A 136 15.16 -19.77 13.10
CA ASN A 136 15.09 -21.20 12.83
C ASN A 136 16.45 -21.78 12.39
N ALA A 137 17.40 -20.94 11.99
CA ALA A 137 18.76 -21.36 11.66
C ALA A 137 19.72 -21.26 12.86
N LEU A 138 19.33 -20.58 13.93
CA LEU A 138 20.20 -20.31 15.08
C LEU A 138 20.30 -21.46 16.08
N ASP A 139 19.43 -22.46 15.97
CA ASP A 139 19.51 -23.72 16.72
C ASP A 139 20.51 -24.71 16.11
N PHE A 140 21.16 -24.36 14.99
CA PHE A 140 22.19 -25.15 14.33
C PHE A 140 23.22 -25.75 15.29
N PRO A 141 23.77 -24.99 16.25
CA PRO A 141 24.76 -25.55 17.16
C PRO A 141 24.20 -26.68 18.03
N ALA A 142 22.92 -26.58 18.43
CA ALA A 142 22.24 -27.58 19.25
C ALA A 142 21.95 -28.87 18.47
N ASN A 143 21.52 -28.74 17.21
CA ASN A 143 21.15 -29.90 16.40
C ASN A 143 22.38 -30.58 15.74
N VAL A 144 23.44 -29.84 15.43
CA VAL A 144 24.64 -30.39 14.75
C VAL A 144 25.68 -30.94 15.73
N TRP A 145 25.94 -30.25 16.84
CA TRP A 145 26.86 -30.75 17.88
C TRP A 145 26.10 -31.38 19.03
N ASN A 146 25.14 -32.24 18.69
CA ASN A 146 24.29 -32.99 19.61
C ASN A 146 25.02 -34.21 20.23
N GLN A 147 26.26 -34.01 20.68
CA GLN A 147 27.09 -35.02 21.33
C GLN A 147 27.28 -34.67 22.80
N ARG A 148 27.48 -35.68 23.65
CA ARG A 148 27.77 -35.47 25.08
C ARG A 148 29.20 -35.88 25.41
N PRO A 149 29.99 -35.01 26.08
CA PRO A 149 29.69 -33.62 26.41
C PRO A 149 29.72 -32.71 25.17
N ILE A 150 28.96 -31.61 25.21
CA ILE A 150 28.90 -30.65 24.12
C ILE A 150 30.23 -29.86 24.04
N PRO A 151 30.85 -29.69 22.86
CA PRO A 151 32.04 -28.87 22.72
C PRO A 151 31.84 -27.44 23.22
N PHE A 152 32.83 -26.89 23.92
CA PHE A 152 32.75 -25.54 24.50
C PHE A 152 32.38 -24.44 23.48
N PHE A 153 32.95 -24.50 22.27
CA PHE A 153 32.61 -23.52 21.22
C PHE A 153 31.13 -23.63 20.79
N ALA A 154 30.56 -24.84 20.78
CA ALA A 154 29.16 -25.04 20.46
C ALA A 154 28.25 -24.50 21.57
N GLN A 155 28.62 -24.69 22.85
CA GLN A 155 27.90 -24.09 23.98
C GLN A 155 27.83 -22.55 23.87
N ILE A 156 28.93 -21.89 23.48
CA ILE A 156 28.94 -20.44 23.24
C ILE A 156 27.95 -20.07 22.13
N LEU A 157 28.00 -20.78 20.99
CA LEU A 157 27.10 -20.52 19.86
C LEU A 157 25.62 -20.76 20.22
N MET A 158 25.32 -21.80 21.01
CA MET A 158 23.98 -22.08 21.54
C MET A 158 23.49 -20.95 22.45
N GLY A 159 24.35 -20.43 23.33
CA GLY A 159 24.05 -19.29 24.18
C GLY A 159 23.65 -18.05 23.36
N PHE A 160 24.40 -17.74 22.31
CA PHE A 160 24.07 -16.65 21.39
C PHE A 160 22.78 -16.91 20.61
N GLY A 161 22.65 -18.10 20.00
CA GLY A 161 21.50 -18.47 19.19
C GLY A 161 20.19 -18.44 19.98
N GLY A 162 20.18 -19.05 21.17
CA GLY A 162 19.01 -19.06 22.05
C GLY A 162 18.63 -17.67 22.56
N SER A 163 19.62 -16.83 22.91
CA SER A 163 19.37 -15.45 23.34
C SER A 163 18.81 -14.59 22.21
N ILE A 164 19.36 -14.71 21.00
CA ILE A 164 18.89 -13.97 19.82
C ILE A 164 17.45 -14.42 19.47
N ALA A 165 17.14 -15.72 19.50
CA ALA A 165 15.77 -16.21 19.30
C ALA A 165 14.77 -15.58 20.29
N GLY A 166 15.17 -15.47 21.58
CA GLY A 166 14.37 -14.76 22.59
C GLY A 166 14.14 -13.28 22.26
N LEU A 167 15.17 -12.57 21.78
CA LEU A 167 15.02 -11.17 21.34
C LEU A 167 14.09 -11.03 20.13
N TRP A 168 14.14 -11.98 19.18
CA TRP A 168 13.24 -11.99 18.02
C TRP A 168 11.78 -12.18 18.41
N ALA A 169 11.48 -12.98 19.43
CA ALA A 169 10.12 -13.10 19.97
C ALA A 169 9.55 -11.74 20.42
N ILE A 170 10.36 -10.87 21.02
CA ILE A 170 9.95 -9.50 21.40
C ILE A 170 9.60 -8.68 20.15
N THR A 171 10.38 -8.80 19.08
CA THR A 171 10.12 -8.05 17.84
C THR A 171 8.82 -8.51 17.16
N ALA A 172 8.53 -9.81 17.14
CA ALA A 172 7.29 -10.38 16.62
C ALA A 172 6.08 -9.92 17.46
N ILE A 173 6.18 -9.91 18.79
CA ILE A 173 5.15 -9.36 19.67
C ILE A 173 4.91 -7.86 19.35
N CYS A 174 5.97 -7.09 19.15
CA CYS A 174 5.84 -5.67 18.80
C CYS A 174 5.17 -5.46 17.43
N ASP A 175 5.46 -6.29 16.42
CA ASP A 175 4.80 -6.22 15.11
C ASP A 175 3.33 -6.63 15.19
N LEU A 176 3.01 -7.69 15.96
CA LEU A 176 1.65 -8.12 16.25
C LEU A 176 0.81 -7.00 16.90
N LEU A 177 1.39 -6.23 17.81
CA LEU A 177 0.72 -5.07 18.41
C LEU A 177 0.48 -3.94 17.39
N ARG A 178 1.32 -3.81 16.37
CA ARG A 178 1.14 -2.85 15.27
C ARG A 178 0.04 -3.32 14.32
N SER A 179 0.05 -4.58 13.88
CA SER A 179 -0.98 -5.15 13.00
C SER A 179 -2.38 -5.09 13.62
N ARG A 180 -2.49 -5.27 14.94
CA ARG A 180 -3.75 -5.10 15.70
C ARG A 180 -4.46 -3.75 15.48
N LYS A 181 -3.74 -2.66 15.20
CA LYS A 181 -4.36 -1.36 14.90
C LYS A 181 -5.02 -1.40 13.52
N ASN A 182 -4.30 -1.88 12.51
CA ASN A 182 -4.82 -2.05 11.15
C ASN A 182 -6.00 -3.02 11.12
N ILE A 183 -5.90 -4.17 11.80
CA ILE A 183 -6.98 -5.17 11.88
C ILE A 183 -8.26 -4.54 12.45
N ARG A 184 -8.16 -3.78 13.57
CA ARG A 184 -9.34 -3.13 14.17
C ARG A 184 -9.98 -2.10 13.24
N LEU A 185 -9.16 -1.32 12.54
CA LEU A 185 -9.62 -0.36 11.54
C LEU A 185 -10.35 -1.08 10.40
N LEU A 186 -9.74 -2.11 9.82
CA LEU A 186 -10.31 -2.86 8.70
C LEU A 186 -11.60 -3.59 9.09
N TRP A 187 -11.72 -4.09 10.32
CA TRP A 187 -12.96 -4.67 10.83
C TRP A 187 -14.08 -3.67 11.05
N ARG A 188 -13.77 -2.43 11.48
CA ARG A 188 -14.75 -1.36 11.59
C ARG A 188 -15.24 -0.96 10.20
N GLU A 189 -14.30 -0.70 9.29
CA GLU A 189 -14.58 -0.35 7.89
C GLU A 189 -15.42 -1.43 7.21
N ARG A 190 -15.10 -2.71 7.44
CA ARG A 190 -15.86 -3.83 6.89
C ARG A 190 -17.32 -3.83 7.34
N ARG A 191 -17.57 -3.57 8.62
CA ARG A 191 -18.94 -3.47 9.15
C ARG A 191 -19.67 -2.30 8.52
N PHE A 192 -19.03 -1.14 8.47
CA PHE A 192 -19.58 0.05 7.82
C PHE A 192 -19.97 -0.21 6.36
N LEU A 193 -19.08 -0.85 5.58
CA LEU A 193 -19.35 -1.20 4.18
C LEU A 193 -20.50 -2.18 4.01
N HIS A 194 -20.62 -3.17 4.89
CA HIS A 194 -21.76 -4.09 4.87
C HIS A 194 -23.08 -3.38 5.18
N ASP A 195 -23.08 -2.50 6.18
CA ASP A 195 -24.26 -1.71 6.56
C ASP A 195 -24.65 -0.74 5.43
N TYR A 196 -23.66 -0.11 4.80
CA TYR A 196 -23.84 0.78 3.64
C TYR A 196 -24.44 0.02 2.44
N LEU A 197 -23.86 -1.13 2.08
CA LEU A 197 -24.39 -1.98 1.00
C LEU A 197 -25.81 -2.51 1.29
N ALA A 198 -26.14 -2.75 2.56
CA ALA A 198 -27.49 -3.16 2.95
C ALA A 198 -28.51 -2.05 2.73
N LYS A 199 -28.13 -0.78 2.98
CA LYS A 199 -28.98 0.40 2.74
C LYS A 199 -29.23 0.65 1.25
N CYS A 200 -28.21 0.48 0.40
CA CYS A 200 -28.33 0.68 -1.04
C CYS A 200 -29.19 -0.38 -1.77
N ARG A 201 -29.61 -1.47 -1.09
CA ARG A 201 -30.46 -2.52 -1.69
C ARG A 201 -31.92 -2.04 -1.82
N GLY A 202 -32.19 -1.24 -2.84
CA GLY A 202 -33.56 -0.85 -3.22
C GLY A 202 -33.71 0.54 -3.81
N GLN A 203 -32.62 1.25 -4.10
CA GLN A 203 -32.65 2.66 -4.49
C GLN A 203 -32.15 2.89 -5.93
N ASP A 204 -32.04 4.16 -6.33
CA ASP A 204 -31.89 4.63 -7.71
C ASP A 204 -30.54 4.29 -8.36
N LYS A 205 -30.37 4.65 -9.65
CA LYS A 205 -29.15 4.37 -10.42
C LYS A 205 -27.86 4.94 -9.80
N ASN A 206 -27.91 6.12 -9.16
CA ASN A 206 -26.73 6.71 -8.52
C ASN A 206 -26.29 5.92 -7.27
N ASP A 207 -27.26 5.29 -6.58
CA ASP A 207 -26.99 4.42 -5.45
C ASP A 207 -26.38 3.09 -5.89
N LEU A 208 -26.66 2.65 -7.13
CA LEU A 208 -26.07 1.44 -7.70
C LEU A 208 -24.56 1.58 -7.91
N GLU A 209 -24.08 2.70 -8.44
CA GLU A 209 -22.64 2.92 -8.62
C GLU A 209 -21.90 3.06 -7.29
N SER A 210 -22.48 3.79 -6.34
CA SER A 210 -21.94 3.87 -4.98
C SER A 210 -21.89 2.49 -4.31
N ALA A 211 -22.91 1.65 -4.54
CA ALA A 211 -22.91 0.27 -4.08
C ALA A 211 -21.83 -0.59 -4.77
N ARG A 212 -21.60 -0.42 -6.07
CA ARG A 212 -20.51 -1.11 -6.79
C ARG A 212 -19.15 -0.74 -6.22
N LEU A 213 -18.94 0.54 -5.96
CA LEU A 213 -17.71 1.06 -5.37
C LEU A 213 -17.50 0.52 -3.94
N ALA A 214 -18.55 0.53 -3.11
CA ALA A 214 -18.50 -0.06 -1.77
C ALA A 214 -18.22 -1.57 -1.83
N ALA A 215 -18.80 -2.29 -2.79
CA ALA A 215 -18.53 -3.72 -3.01
C ALA A 215 -17.09 -3.96 -3.48
N ALA A 216 -16.55 -3.11 -4.34
CA ALA A 216 -15.16 -3.15 -4.77
C ALA A 216 -14.21 -2.91 -3.59
N TRP A 217 -14.49 -1.91 -2.77
CA TRP A 217 -13.73 -1.60 -1.56
C TRP A 217 -13.77 -2.76 -0.56
N LEU A 218 -14.93 -3.40 -0.39
CA LEU A 218 -15.06 -4.58 0.47
C LEU A 218 -14.12 -5.72 0.01
N GLN A 219 -13.94 -5.89 -1.30
CA GLN A 219 -12.98 -6.86 -1.82
C GLN A 219 -11.52 -6.47 -1.51
N VAL A 220 -11.17 -5.19 -1.65
CA VAL A 220 -9.84 -4.69 -1.23
C VAL A 220 -9.63 -4.93 0.26
N ASN A 221 -10.63 -4.63 1.09
CA ASN A 221 -10.62 -4.85 2.53
C ASN A 221 -10.43 -6.34 2.89
N VAL A 222 -11.04 -7.30 2.15
CA VAL A 222 -10.79 -8.74 2.36
C VAL A 222 -9.31 -9.07 2.21
N ARG A 223 -8.66 -8.54 1.16
CA ARG A 223 -7.24 -8.76 0.90
C ARG A 223 -6.38 -8.14 1.99
N GLU A 224 -6.60 -6.87 2.32
CA GLU A 224 -5.85 -6.15 3.35
C GLU A 224 -6.00 -6.77 4.74
N LEU A 225 -7.21 -7.23 5.08
CA LEU A 225 -7.46 -7.92 6.33
C LEU A 225 -6.75 -9.26 6.37
N GLY A 226 -6.78 -10.01 5.27
CA GLY A 226 -6.05 -11.27 5.15
C GLY A 226 -4.54 -11.08 5.26
N TRP A 227 -3.99 -10.02 4.68
CA TRP A 227 -2.58 -9.66 4.85
C TRP A 227 -2.23 -9.35 6.32
N GLU A 228 -2.98 -8.45 6.95
CA GLU A 228 -2.70 -8.09 8.35
C GLU A 228 -2.96 -9.25 9.33
N TYR A 229 -3.90 -10.13 9.01
CA TYR A 229 -4.25 -11.25 9.88
C TYR A 229 -3.36 -12.47 9.63
N VAL A 230 -3.29 -12.99 8.41
CA VAL A 230 -2.55 -14.22 8.07
C VAL A 230 -1.06 -13.95 7.94
N ASP A 231 -0.67 -13.04 7.04
CA ASP A 231 0.75 -12.78 6.73
C ASP A 231 1.50 -12.02 7.85
N ARG A 232 0.77 -11.47 8.84
CA ARG A 232 1.37 -10.77 9.99
C ARG A 232 0.95 -11.38 11.32
N ALA A 233 -0.32 -11.23 11.74
CA ALA A 233 -0.69 -11.61 13.09
C ALA A 233 -0.56 -13.11 13.40
N VAL A 234 -0.95 -13.97 12.46
CA VAL A 234 -0.79 -15.44 12.57
C VAL A 234 0.70 -15.78 12.50
N MET A 235 1.43 -15.26 11.52
CA MET A 235 2.89 -15.43 11.42
C MET A 235 3.60 -15.07 12.73
N ASP A 236 3.42 -13.84 13.22
CA ASP A 236 4.05 -13.35 14.45
C ASP A 236 3.69 -14.23 15.64
N GLY A 237 2.44 -14.71 15.73
CA GLY A 237 2.01 -15.63 16.78
C GLY A 237 2.77 -16.96 16.73
N PHE A 238 2.82 -17.60 15.56
CA PHE A 238 3.54 -18.86 15.37
C PHE A 238 5.06 -18.69 15.58
N MET A 239 5.66 -17.64 15.01
CA MET A 239 7.09 -17.36 15.13
C MET A 239 7.49 -16.96 16.55
N THR A 240 6.62 -16.29 17.31
CA THR A 240 6.86 -16.00 18.73
C THR A 240 6.93 -17.30 19.53
N VAL A 241 5.94 -18.19 19.36
CA VAL A 241 5.92 -19.48 20.08
C VAL A 241 7.12 -20.33 19.66
N ALA A 242 7.38 -20.46 18.36
CA ALA A 242 8.54 -21.19 17.84
C ALA A 242 9.85 -20.66 18.43
N SER A 243 10.07 -19.34 18.37
CA SER A 243 11.33 -18.73 18.85
C SER A 243 11.52 -18.89 20.36
N LEU A 244 10.45 -18.87 21.16
CA LEU A 244 10.53 -19.13 22.60
C LEU A 244 10.88 -20.60 22.90
N LEU A 245 10.25 -21.55 22.21
CA LEU A 245 10.52 -22.99 22.39
C LEU A 245 11.93 -23.34 21.92
N VAL A 246 12.34 -22.85 20.75
CA VAL A 246 13.68 -23.04 20.19
C VAL A 246 14.72 -22.38 21.09
N GLY A 247 14.50 -21.15 21.53
CA GLY A 247 15.41 -20.45 22.43
C GLY A 247 15.57 -21.15 23.77
N ALA A 248 14.46 -21.55 24.41
CA ALA A 248 14.49 -22.29 25.67
C ALA A 248 15.17 -23.66 25.52
N GLY A 249 14.81 -24.43 24.49
CA GLY A 249 15.43 -25.72 24.21
C GLY A 249 16.95 -25.58 23.99
N THR A 250 17.36 -24.61 23.16
CA THR A 250 18.78 -24.36 22.87
C THR A 250 19.57 -23.99 24.13
N LEU A 251 19.02 -23.17 25.02
CA LEU A 251 19.66 -22.82 26.29
C LEU A 251 19.70 -24.02 27.26
N MET A 252 18.63 -24.82 27.33
CA MET A 252 18.60 -26.03 28.14
C MET A 252 19.64 -27.06 27.72
N ALA A 253 19.93 -27.19 26.41
CA ALA A 253 20.94 -28.14 25.96
C ALA A 253 22.35 -27.80 26.44
N ILE A 254 22.65 -26.54 26.81
CA ILE A 254 23.96 -26.18 27.38
C ILE A 254 24.24 -26.97 28.67
N GLU A 255 23.22 -27.24 29.48
CA GLU A 255 23.29 -28.05 30.71
C GLU A 255 22.93 -29.53 30.48
N GLY A 256 23.11 -30.03 29.24
CA GLY A 256 22.68 -31.36 28.77
C GLY A 256 23.37 -32.58 29.42
N ASP A 257 24.12 -32.40 30.50
CA ASP A 257 24.72 -33.51 31.27
C ASP A 257 23.65 -34.35 31.99
N ILE A 258 22.43 -33.82 32.17
CA ILE A 258 21.27 -34.53 32.72
C ILE A 258 20.41 -35.07 31.56
N ASP A 259 20.21 -36.40 31.52
CA ASP A 259 19.47 -37.08 30.44
C ASP A 259 18.10 -36.47 30.13
N VAL A 260 17.33 -36.19 31.18
CA VAL A 260 15.98 -35.64 31.06
C VAL A 260 15.99 -34.22 30.46
N ILE A 261 16.99 -33.40 30.81
CA ILE A 261 17.10 -32.02 30.30
C ILE A 261 17.49 -32.04 28.82
N PHE A 262 18.39 -32.94 28.45
CA PHE A 262 18.82 -33.12 27.07
C PHE A 262 17.69 -33.62 26.16
N ASP A 263 16.91 -34.61 26.59
CA ASP A 263 15.78 -35.12 25.82
C ASP A 263 14.67 -34.06 25.70
N ALA A 264 14.38 -33.33 26.79
CA ALA A 264 13.44 -32.22 26.77
C ALA A 264 13.90 -31.09 25.83
N SER A 265 15.18 -30.75 25.84
CA SER A 265 15.77 -29.75 24.96
C SER A 265 15.61 -30.13 23.49
N ASN A 266 16.02 -31.34 23.10
CA ASN A 266 15.89 -31.84 21.73
C ASN A 266 14.43 -31.84 21.26
N LEU A 267 13.49 -32.20 22.15
CA LEU A 267 12.06 -32.14 21.86
C LEU A 267 11.58 -30.70 21.62
N LEU A 268 12.00 -29.76 22.46
CA LEU A 268 11.62 -28.34 22.42
C LEU A 268 12.19 -27.61 21.20
N SER A 269 13.50 -27.67 20.99
CA SER A 269 14.17 -26.96 19.89
C SER A 269 14.06 -27.68 18.56
N GLY A 270 14.28 -28.99 18.54
CA GLY A 270 14.31 -29.78 17.31
C GLY A 270 12.93 -30.06 16.72
N TYR A 271 11.98 -30.51 17.54
CA TYR A 271 10.70 -31.03 17.03
C TYR A 271 9.53 -30.04 17.19
N ILE A 272 9.19 -29.66 18.42
CA ILE A 272 7.98 -28.88 18.69
C ILE A 272 8.14 -27.46 18.14
N GLY A 273 9.27 -26.79 18.40
CA GLY A 273 9.55 -25.45 17.89
C GLY A 273 9.45 -25.37 16.36
N ASN A 274 10.15 -26.27 15.66
CA ASN A 274 10.15 -26.32 14.20
C ASN A 274 8.80 -26.73 13.60
N SER A 275 7.96 -27.49 14.33
CA SER A 275 6.62 -27.85 13.89
C SER A 275 5.69 -26.64 13.76
N PHE A 276 5.84 -25.61 14.60
CA PHE A 276 5.07 -24.37 14.45
C PHE A 276 5.43 -23.63 13.16
N VAL A 277 6.72 -23.55 12.82
CA VAL A 277 7.19 -22.95 11.56
C VAL A 277 6.61 -23.69 10.36
N ALA A 278 6.68 -25.03 10.38
CA ALA A 278 6.13 -25.87 9.32
C ALA A 278 4.61 -25.73 9.18
N ALA A 279 3.88 -25.72 10.31
CA ALA A 279 2.44 -25.53 10.32
C ALA A 279 2.05 -24.16 9.73
N TYR A 280 2.76 -23.10 10.09
CA TYR A 280 2.57 -21.78 9.48
C TYR A 280 2.87 -21.81 7.98
N GLY A 281 3.93 -22.50 7.54
CA GLY A 281 4.23 -22.65 6.11
C GLY A 281 3.09 -23.25 5.29
N VAL A 282 2.34 -24.20 5.84
CA VAL A 282 1.12 -24.74 5.18
C VAL A 282 0.00 -23.71 5.12
N VAL A 283 -0.27 -23.01 6.24
CA VAL A 283 -1.28 -21.93 6.28
C VAL A 283 -0.94 -20.85 5.25
N GLN A 284 0.32 -20.44 5.20
CA GLN A 284 0.84 -19.43 4.30
C GLN A 284 0.77 -19.87 2.83
N ALA A 285 1.05 -21.14 2.53
CA ALA A 285 0.93 -21.67 1.18
C ALA A 285 -0.54 -21.64 0.69
N CYS A 286 -1.48 -22.06 1.53
CA CYS A 286 -2.92 -21.99 1.23
C CYS A 286 -3.37 -20.56 0.96
N TRP A 287 -2.96 -19.62 1.82
CA TRP A 287 -3.25 -18.20 1.66
C TRP A 287 -2.63 -17.60 0.39
N SER A 288 -1.38 -17.97 0.09
CA SER A 288 -0.68 -17.55 -1.13
C SER A 288 -1.38 -18.03 -2.41
N ILE A 289 -1.91 -19.26 -2.42
CA ILE A 289 -2.72 -19.78 -3.53
C ILE A 289 -3.98 -18.95 -3.72
N PHE A 290 -4.68 -18.61 -2.63
CA PHE A 290 -5.85 -17.75 -2.67
C PHE A 290 -5.51 -16.36 -3.27
N MET A 291 -4.44 -15.74 -2.79
CA MET A 291 -3.98 -14.42 -3.25
C MET A 291 -3.56 -14.43 -4.72
N TRP A 292 -2.86 -15.48 -5.16
CA TRP A 292 -2.49 -15.66 -6.56
C TRP A 292 -3.72 -15.82 -7.46
N ARG A 293 -4.70 -16.64 -7.04
CA ARG A 293 -5.97 -16.83 -7.78
C ARG A 293 -6.74 -15.53 -7.91
N ARG A 294 -6.81 -14.73 -6.83
CA ARG A 294 -7.43 -13.40 -6.85
C ARG A 294 -6.73 -12.46 -7.85
N ALA A 295 -5.41 -12.37 -7.80
CA ALA A 295 -4.65 -11.55 -8.75
C ALA A 295 -4.80 -12.05 -10.20
N HIS A 296 -4.86 -13.36 -10.40
CA HIS A 296 -5.13 -13.96 -11.70
C HIS A 296 -6.55 -13.64 -12.20
N HIS A 297 -7.55 -13.66 -11.32
CA HIS A 297 -8.91 -13.25 -11.65
C HIS A 297 -8.95 -11.81 -12.15
N HIS A 298 -8.26 -10.86 -11.49
CA HIS A 298 -8.17 -9.48 -11.99
C HIS A 298 -7.55 -9.40 -13.41
N LEU A 299 -6.52 -10.19 -13.70
CA LEU A 299 -5.95 -10.25 -15.04
C LEU A 299 -6.94 -10.80 -16.08
N GLN A 300 -7.73 -11.81 -15.71
CA GLN A 300 -8.78 -12.35 -16.58
C GLN A 300 -9.89 -11.32 -16.79
N THR A 301 -10.37 -10.64 -15.75
CA THR A 301 -11.36 -9.56 -15.86
C THR A 301 -10.87 -8.49 -16.83
N LEU A 302 -9.63 -8.02 -16.68
CA LEU A 302 -9.03 -7.02 -17.59
C LEU A 302 -8.94 -7.47 -19.06
N SER A 303 -8.96 -8.77 -19.33
CA SER A 303 -8.99 -9.30 -20.71
C SER A 303 -10.41 -9.41 -21.29
N LYS A 304 -11.42 -9.53 -20.43
CA LYS A 304 -12.83 -9.73 -20.82
C LYS A 304 -13.65 -8.44 -20.80
N THR A 305 -13.27 -7.49 -19.96
CA THR A 305 -13.98 -6.22 -19.77
C THR A 305 -14.17 -5.52 -21.11
N LYS A 306 -15.44 -5.16 -21.40
CA LYS A 306 -15.84 -4.40 -22.60
C LYS A 306 -15.63 -2.89 -22.46
N ILE A 307 -15.35 -2.42 -21.24
CA ILE A 307 -15.05 -1.01 -20.96
C ILE A 307 -13.73 -0.67 -21.68
N ILE A 308 -13.77 0.39 -22.48
CA ILE A 308 -12.60 0.86 -23.24
C ILE A 308 -11.62 1.50 -22.26
N LEU A 309 -10.65 0.72 -21.81
CA LEU A 309 -9.53 1.23 -21.02
C LEU A 309 -8.40 1.68 -21.92
N GLU A 310 -7.87 2.87 -21.63
CA GLU A 310 -6.62 3.39 -22.18
C GLU A 310 -5.49 2.34 -22.07
N PRO A 311 -4.64 2.17 -23.11
CA PRO A 311 -3.62 1.13 -23.13
C PRO A 311 -2.62 1.25 -21.97
N ASP A 312 -2.20 2.46 -21.60
CA ASP A 312 -1.25 2.67 -20.50
C ASP A 312 -1.84 2.24 -19.14
N LEU A 313 -3.05 2.69 -18.82
CA LEU A 313 -3.75 2.29 -17.60
C LEU A 313 -3.90 0.76 -17.52
N ARG A 314 -4.29 0.13 -18.63
CA ARG A 314 -4.41 -1.33 -18.70
C ARG A 314 -3.08 -2.03 -18.43
N GLN A 315 -1.98 -1.51 -18.96
CA GLN A 315 -0.64 -2.03 -18.71
C GLN A 315 -0.26 -1.91 -17.23
N ARG A 316 -0.56 -0.78 -16.59
CA ARG A 316 -0.28 -0.56 -15.16
C ARG A 316 -1.09 -1.47 -14.25
N MET A 317 -2.38 -1.65 -14.53
CA MET A 317 -3.23 -2.59 -13.80
C MET A 317 -2.69 -4.03 -13.92
N ARG A 318 -2.28 -4.45 -15.13
CA ARG A 318 -1.64 -5.75 -15.33
C ARG A 318 -0.33 -5.87 -14.55
N ALA A 319 0.51 -4.84 -14.58
CA ALA A 319 1.75 -4.82 -13.82
C ALA A 319 1.48 -4.93 -12.31
N GLN A 320 0.48 -4.23 -11.80
CA GLN A 320 0.09 -4.27 -10.39
C GLN A 320 -0.44 -5.64 -9.97
N ALA A 321 -1.29 -6.28 -10.78
CA ALA A 321 -1.75 -7.64 -10.53
C ALA A 321 -0.60 -8.66 -10.59
N ARG A 322 0.35 -8.52 -11.54
CA ARG A 322 1.55 -9.37 -11.61
C ARG A 322 2.45 -9.22 -10.40
N LYS A 323 2.64 -8.00 -9.85
CA LYS A 323 3.40 -7.81 -8.60
C LYS A 323 2.79 -8.62 -7.46
N HIS A 324 1.46 -8.63 -7.34
CA HIS A 324 0.77 -9.46 -6.35
C HIS A 324 0.98 -10.97 -6.58
N GLN A 325 0.96 -11.43 -7.83
CA GLN A 325 1.24 -12.84 -8.15
C GLN A 325 2.68 -13.23 -7.80
N VAL A 326 3.67 -12.42 -8.20
CA VAL A 326 5.09 -12.65 -7.89
C VAL A 326 5.30 -12.70 -6.39
N PHE A 327 4.70 -11.76 -5.66
CA PHE A 327 4.78 -11.73 -4.21
C PHE A 327 4.15 -12.97 -3.57
N ALA A 328 2.93 -13.35 -3.98
CA ALA A 328 2.25 -14.53 -3.45
C ALA A 328 3.05 -15.82 -3.69
N ILE A 329 3.62 -16.00 -4.88
CA ILE A 329 4.47 -17.15 -5.19
C ILE A 329 5.75 -17.11 -4.33
N GLY A 330 6.41 -15.95 -4.27
CA GLY A 330 7.65 -15.76 -3.53
C GLY A 330 7.50 -16.11 -2.06
N VAL A 331 6.50 -15.55 -1.38
CA VAL A 331 6.25 -15.84 0.04
C VAL A 331 5.78 -17.28 0.24
N GLY A 332 4.82 -17.75 -0.57
CA GLY A 332 4.29 -19.11 -0.43
C GLY A 332 5.37 -20.18 -0.56
N VAL A 333 6.24 -20.10 -1.57
CA VAL A 333 7.34 -21.05 -1.77
C VAL A 333 8.38 -20.90 -0.65
N THR A 334 8.78 -19.66 -0.33
CA THR A 334 9.84 -19.42 0.65
C THR A 334 9.47 -19.99 2.02
N VAL A 335 8.28 -19.68 2.52
CA VAL A 335 7.83 -20.12 3.85
C VAL A 335 7.55 -21.62 3.87
N LEU A 336 6.99 -22.19 2.80
CA LEU A 336 6.76 -23.64 2.71
C LEU A 336 8.08 -24.42 2.73
N VAL A 337 9.08 -23.98 1.94
CA VAL A 337 10.40 -24.60 1.92
C VAL A 337 11.16 -24.35 3.22
N SER A 338 11.03 -23.16 3.82
CA SER A 338 11.59 -22.84 5.15
C SER A 338 11.04 -23.80 6.21
N GLY A 339 9.71 -24.00 6.24
CA GLY A 339 9.05 -24.93 7.15
C GLY A 339 9.41 -26.39 6.93
N ALA A 340 9.63 -26.83 5.69
CA ALA A 340 10.15 -28.17 5.42
C ALA A 340 11.62 -28.30 5.86
N GLY A 341 12.44 -27.28 5.57
CA GLY A 341 13.85 -27.19 5.95
C GLY A 341 14.05 -27.21 7.46
N SER A 342 13.17 -26.56 8.22
CA SER A 342 13.20 -26.54 9.69
C SER A 342 12.87 -27.91 10.30
N LEU A 343 12.01 -28.71 9.66
CA LEU A 343 11.77 -30.09 10.10
C LEU A 343 12.96 -31.01 9.79
N VAL A 344 13.60 -30.82 8.63
CA VAL A 344 14.80 -31.58 8.26
C VAL A 344 15.97 -31.23 9.18
N SER A 345 16.13 -29.95 9.54
CA SER A 345 17.23 -29.48 10.37
C SER A 345 17.23 -30.06 11.79
N ALA A 346 16.07 -30.55 12.27
CA ALA A 346 15.95 -31.27 13.53
C ALA A 346 16.80 -32.54 13.61
N THR A 347 17.12 -33.14 12.47
CA THR A 347 17.84 -34.43 12.39
C THR A 347 19.03 -34.43 11.44
N LEU A 348 19.04 -33.53 10.44
CA LEU A 348 19.99 -33.54 9.34
C LEU A 348 20.51 -32.13 9.06
N TRP A 349 21.84 -31.97 9.13
CA TRP A 349 22.51 -30.69 8.84
C TRP A 349 22.20 -30.06 7.46
N PRO A 350 21.89 -30.82 6.37
CA PRO A 350 21.50 -30.22 5.10
C PRO A 350 20.24 -29.35 5.18
N GLY A 351 19.39 -29.52 6.20
CA GLY A 351 18.27 -28.61 6.45
C GLY A 351 18.70 -27.16 6.55
N TYR A 352 19.83 -26.88 7.21
CA TYR A 352 20.38 -25.52 7.33
C TYR A 352 20.89 -24.93 6.02
N VAL A 353 21.39 -25.77 5.10
CA VAL A 353 21.77 -25.34 3.75
C VAL A 353 20.55 -24.89 2.95
N ILE A 354 19.39 -25.51 3.19
CA ILE A 354 18.11 -25.12 2.59
C ILE A 354 17.55 -23.85 3.24
N LEU A 355 17.71 -23.68 4.56
CA LEU A 355 17.20 -22.50 5.28
C LEU A 355 17.90 -21.20 4.87
N LEU A 356 19.20 -21.23 4.58
CA LEU A 356 19.96 -20.03 4.21
C LEU A 356 19.37 -19.25 3.01
N PRO A 357 19.08 -19.86 1.84
CA PRO A 357 18.42 -19.15 0.75
C PRO A 357 16.99 -18.72 1.10
N CYS A 358 16.27 -19.46 1.95
CA CYS A 358 14.96 -19.04 2.43
C CYS A 358 15.03 -17.74 3.24
N VAL A 359 16.03 -17.56 4.10
CA VAL A 359 16.24 -16.30 4.84
C VAL A 359 16.42 -15.12 3.87
N PHE A 360 17.26 -15.25 2.85
CA PHE A 360 17.44 -14.20 1.84
C PHE A 360 16.16 -13.92 1.05
N ALA A 361 15.42 -14.96 0.69
CA ALA A 361 14.15 -14.83 -0.02
C ALA A 361 13.08 -14.15 0.86
N SER A 362 13.05 -14.41 2.16
CA SER A 362 12.13 -13.76 3.11
C SER A 362 12.46 -12.27 3.29
N VAL A 363 13.74 -11.92 3.39
CA VAL A 363 14.18 -10.52 3.38
C VAL A 363 13.78 -9.83 2.08
N PHE A 364 14.03 -10.46 0.93
CA PHE A 364 13.62 -9.93 -0.37
C PHE A 364 12.09 -9.74 -0.44
N CYS A 365 11.30 -10.73 -0.02
CA CYS A 365 9.84 -10.63 -0.04
C CYS A 365 9.33 -9.51 0.86
N ASN A 366 9.91 -9.33 2.05
CA ASN A 366 9.59 -8.22 2.95
C ASN A 366 9.87 -6.86 2.29
N LEU A 367 11.05 -6.68 1.70
CA LEU A 367 11.42 -5.46 0.98
C LEU A 367 10.54 -5.23 -0.26
N PHE A 368 10.25 -6.28 -1.01
CA PHE A 368 9.38 -6.23 -2.18
C PHE A 368 7.97 -5.79 -1.79
N TRP A 369 7.40 -6.33 -0.72
CA TRP A 369 6.11 -5.87 -0.20
C TRP A 369 6.16 -4.38 0.14
N ARG A 370 7.12 -3.97 0.99
CA ARG A 370 7.26 -2.58 1.46
C ARG A 370 7.37 -1.58 0.31
N HIS A 371 8.17 -1.93 -0.71
CA HIS A 371 8.53 -0.98 -1.76
C HIS A 371 7.73 -1.12 -3.04
N LYS A 372 7.02 -2.23 -3.29
CA LYS A 372 6.35 -2.47 -4.58
C LYS A 372 4.86 -2.83 -4.46
N VAL A 373 4.41 -3.42 -3.35
CA VAL A 373 3.02 -3.92 -3.23
C VAL A 373 2.22 -3.12 -2.21
N GLY A 374 2.74 -2.97 -0.99
CA GLY A 374 2.07 -2.25 0.09
C GLY A 374 1.92 -0.76 -0.21
N TYR A 375 0.92 -0.15 0.43
CA TYR A 375 0.56 1.25 0.32
C TYR A 375 -0.11 1.73 1.62
N ASN A 376 -0.22 3.04 1.80
CA ASN A 376 -1.03 3.66 2.85
C ASN A 376 -2.31 4.26 2.23
N ARG A 377 -3.43 4.19 2.94
CA ARG A 377 -4.69 4.82 2.49
C ARG A 377 -5.55 5.29 3.67
N PRO A 378 -6.42 6.30 3.49
CA PRO A 378 -7.47 6.64 4.45
C PRO A 378 -8.52 5.52 4.52
N SER A 379 -9.33 5.55 5.57
CA SER A 379 -10.52 4.71 5.67
C SER A 379 -11.56 5.07 4.60
N PHE A 380 -12.47 4.14 4.31
CA PHE A 380 -13.58 4.40 3.40
C PHE A 380 -14.43 5.60 3.85
N GLU A 381 -14.67 5.77 5.15
CA GLU A 381 -15.46 6.89 5.68
C GLU A 381 -14.82 8.25 5.36
N GLN A 382 -13.51 8.39 5.60
CA GLN A 382 -12.78 9.61 5.24
C GLN A 382 -12.70 9.84 3.73
N TRP A 383 -12.66 8.75 2.97
CA TRP A 383 -12.51 8.81 1.53
C TRP A 383 -13.84 9.10 0.82
N ALA A 384 -14.95 8.52 1.29
CA ALA A 384 -16.29 8.69 0.75
C ALA A 384 -16.92 10.04 1.10
N GLY A 385 -16.43 10.72 2.15
CA GLY A 385 -16.82 12.09 2.49
C GLY A 385 -16.24 13.16 1.55
N GLY A 386 -15.41 12.79 0.57
CA GLY A 386 -14.93 13.70 -0.50
C GLY A 386 -15.80 13.57 -1.76
N GLN A 387 -16.24 14.70 -2.32
CA GLN A 387 -17.11 14.85 -3.50
C GLN A 387 -16.75 13.97 -4.73
N ASP A 388 -17.73 13.87 -5.65
CA ASP A 388 -17.72 13.31 -7.02
C ASP A 388 -16.42 12.60 -7.43
N PHE A 389 -16.45 11.26 -7.39
CA PHE A 389 -15.25 10.45 -7.54
C PHE A 389 -15.30 9.56 -8.79
N ASP A 390 -14.49 9.90 -9.80
CA ASP A 390 -14.11 8.99 -10.88
C ASP A 390 -12.69 8.42 -10.63
N ILE A 391 -12.60 7.08 -10.48
CA ILE A 391 -11.32 6.39 -10.28
C ILE A 391 -10.36 6.62 -11.47
N HIS A 392 -10.90 6.70 -12.69
CA HIS A 392 -10.12 6.86 -13.90
C HIS A 392 -9.46 8.25 -13.96
N GLU A 393 -10.24 9.30 -13.74
CA GLU A 393 -9.76 10.68 -13.75
C GLU A 393 -8.67 10.89 -12.69
N LYS A 394 -8.88 10.37 -11.47
CA LYS A 394 -7.86 10.48 -10.41
C LYS A 394 -6.57 9.74 -10.75
N LEU A 395 -6.65 8.59 -11.42
CA LEU A 395 -5.46 7.85 -11.85
C LEU A 395 -4.68 8.61 -12.93
N GLN A 396 -5.36 9.22 -13.90
CA GLN A 396 -4.72 10.06 -14.92
C GLN A 396 -4.04 11.27 -14.28
N MET A 397 -4.72 11.94 -13.36
CA MET A 397 -4.18 13.12 -12.68
C MET A 397 -2.97 12.79 -11.79
N ILE A 398 -3.03 11.68 -11.05
CA ILE A 398 -1.86 11.18 -10.30
C ILE A 398 -0.70 10.87 -11.25
N HIS A 399 -0.97 10.32 -12.43
CA HIS A 399 0.09 10.05 -13.41
C HIS A 399 0.75 11.35 -13.88
N SER A 400 -0.03 12.36 -14.25
CA SER A 400 0.46 13.68 -14.66
C SER A 400 1.34 14.29 -13.57
N MET A 401 0.89 14.27 -12.32
CA MET A 401 1.64 14.76 -11.15
C MET A 401 2.95 14.02 -10.93
N GLN A 402 2.95 12.69 -11.02
CA GLN A 402 4.17 11.90 -10.90
C GLN A 402 5.18 12.24 -11.99
N SER A 403 4.71 12.58 -13.20
CA SER A 403 5.57 12.95 -14.32
C SER A 403 6.26 14.30 -14.08
N VAL A 404 5.53 15.30 -13.58
CA VAL A 404 6.07 16.62 -13.18
C VAL A 404 7.11 16.48 -12.06
N LEU A 405 6.84 15.64 -11.06
CA LEU A 405 7.80 15.36 -9.98
C LEU A 405 9.03 14.58 -10.42
N ALA A 406 8.96 13.87 -11.54
CA ALA A 406 10.08 13.12 -12.08
C ALA A 406 10.95 13.99 -13.01
N SER A 407 10.36 14.95 -13.71
CA SER A 407 11.05 15.79 -14.70
C SER A 407 11.70 17.04 -14.10
N LYS A 408 11.16 17.59 -13.01
CA LYS A 408 11.60 18.90 -12.48
C LYS A 408 12.58 18.81 -11.31
N SER A 409 13.54 19.73 -11.29
CA SER A 409 14.44 19.95 -10.16
C SER A 409 13.69 20.64 -8.98
N ARG A 410 14.24 20.53 -7.77
CA ARG A 410 13.64 21.17 -6.57
C ARG A 410 13.48 22.68 -6.73
N ALA A 411 14.40 23.32 -7.47
CA ALA A 411 14.40 24.76 -7.72
C ALA A 411 13.32 25.17 -8.72
N GLU A 412 13.11 24.36 -9.77
CA GLU A 412 12.15 24.61 -10.86
C GLU A 412 10.70 24.20 -10.54
N PHE A 413 10.45 23.57 -9.40
CA PHE A 413 9.11 23.14 -9.03
C PHE A 413 8.16 24.33 -8.83
N ASN A 414 7.09 24.35 -9.61
CA ASN A 414 5.98 25.31 -9.52
C ASN A 414 4.70 24.55 -9.05
N LEU A 415 3.96 25.13 -8.10
CA LEU A 415 2.81 24.47 -7.47
C LEU A 415 1.59 24.49 -8.40
N GLU A 416 1.35 25.62 -9.06
CA GLU A 416 0.26 25.87 -9.99
C GLU A 416 0.35 24.92 -11.19
N GLU A 417 1.54 24.79 -11.79
CA GLU A 417 1.80 23.84 -12.87
C GLU A 417 1.63 22.38 -12.41
N PHE A 418 2.07 22.05 -11.19
CA PHE A 418 1.88 20.73 -10.62
C PHE A 418 0.40 20.40 -10.39
N ALA A 419 -0.41 21.41 -10.07
CA ALA A 419 -1.86 21.29 -9.95
C ALA A 419 -2.59 21.33 -11.29
N GLY A 420 -1.90 21.65 -12.39
CA GLY A 420 -2.48 21.79 -13.72
C GLY A 420 -3.32 23.07 -13.88
N VAL A 421 -3.02 24.11 -13.11
CA VAL A 421 -3.74 25.39 -13.12
C VAL A 421 -2.82 26.46 -13.71
N GLU A 422 -3.32 27.21 -14.70
CA GLU A 422 -2.59 28.33 -15.30
C GLU A 422 -2.60 29.58 -14.40
N GLU A 423 -3.67 29.72 -13.62
CA GLU A 423 -3.84 30.81 -12.68
C GLU A 423 -3.27 30.49 -11.29
N GLU A 424 -2.98 31.56 -10.57
CA GLU A 424 -2.49 31.50 -9.21
C GLU A 424 -3.56 30.93 -8.26
N MET A 425 -3.39 29.67 -7.82
CA MET A 425 -4.27 28.97 -6.87
C MET A 425 -4.56 29.73 -5.56
N SER A 426 -5.83 29.99 -5.24
CA SER A 426 -6.20 30.63 -3.96
C SER A 426 -5.80 29.77 -2.74
N SER A 427 -5.79 30.37 -1.54
CA SER A 427 -5.58 29.60 -0.28
C SER A 427 -6.56 28.44 -0.14
N GLN A 428 -7.82 28.64 -0.56
CA GLN A 428 -8.84 27.60 -0.57
C GLN A 428 -8.49 26.47 -1.55
N ASP A 429 -8.02 26.82 -2.75
CA ASP A 429 -7.62 25.83 -3.77
C ASP A 429 -6.44 24.99 -3.29
N ILE A 430 -5.45 25.60 -2.63
CA ILE A 430 -4.30 24.87 -2.07
C ILE A 430 -4.75 23.86 -1.01
N VAL A 431 -5.70 24.24 -0.15
CA VAL A 431 -6.25 23.37 0.89
C VAL A 431 -7.08 22.23 0.26
N LEU A 432 -7.97 22.55 -0.70
CA LEU A 432 -8.78 21.56 -1.43
C LEU A 432 -7.90 20.57 -2.20
N PHE A 433 -6.90 21.09 -2.91
CA PHE A 433 -5.89 20.29 -3.58
C PHE A 433 -5.21 19.34 -2.59
N SER A 434 -4.73 19.88 -1.48
CA SER A 434 -4.06 19.07 -0.46
C SER A 434 -4.97 18.01 0.15
N GLN A 435 -6.27 18.29 0.28
CA GLN A 435 -7.27 17.31 0.72
C GLN A 435 -7.49 16.20 -0.31
N ASN A 436 -7.70 16.57 -1.58
CA ASN A 436 -7.97 15.65 -2.68
C ASN A 436 -6.82 14.66 -2.95
N TYR A 437 -5.57 15.08 -2.73
CA TYR A 437 -4.37 14.23 -2.87
C TYR A 437 -3.80 13.71 -1.56
N LEU A 438 -4.56 13.79 -0.47
CA LEU A 438 -4.16 13.28 0.84
C LEU A 438 -2.84 13.86 1.37
N LEU A 439 -2.52 15.08 0.97
CA LEU A 439 -1.36 15.87 1.40
C LEU A 439 -1.70 16.81 2.57
N LEU A 440 -2.99 17.00 2.90
CA LEU A 440 -3.45 17.92 3.95
C LEU A 440 -2.77 17.66 5.31
N HIS A 441 -2.58 16.38 5.66
CA HIS A 441 -1.86 15.97 6.87
C HIS A 441 -0.39 16.38 6.88
N ASP A 442 0.24 16.42 5.72
CA ASP A 442 1.64 16.79 5.59
C ASP A 442 1.78 18.32 5.53
N LEU A 443 0.85 19.00 4.85
CA LEU A 443 0.72 20.46 4.83
C LEU A 443 0.57 21.04 6.25
N GLY A 444 -0.40 20.55 7.02
CA GLY A 444 -0.62 21.07 8.37
C GLY A 444 0.53 20.72 9.32
N ALA A 445 1.22 19.60 9.12
CA ALA A 445 2.44 19.30 9.88
C ALA A 445 3.58 20.28 9.54
N ALA A 446 3.77 20.60 8.26
CA ALA A 446 4.76 21.58 7.83
C ALA A 446 4.47 22.96 8.44
N LEU A 447 3.23 23.43 8.36
CA LEU A 447 2.79 24.69 8.95
C LEU A 447 2.96 24.72 10.48
N LEU A 448 2.51 23.69 11.19
CA LEU A 448 2.65 23.60 12.65
C LEU A 448 4.12 23.60 13.10
N ASN A 449 5.03 23.09 12.28
CA ASN A 449 6.46 23.06 12.58
C ASN A 449 7.17 24.40 12.27
N THR A 450 6.65 25.21 11.35
CA THR A 450 7.24 26.51 10.98
C THR A 450 6.67 27.68 11.79
N ARG A 451 5.34 27.76 11.91
CA ARG A 451 4.59 28.87 12.54
C ARG A 451 4.20 28.58 14.00
N GLY A 452 4.09 27.30 14.35
CA GLY A 452 3.64 26.87 15.68
C GLY A 452 2.12 26.93 15.85
N LYS A 453 1.63 26.24 16.89
CA LYS A 453 0.19 25.98 17.10
C LYS A 453 -0.67 27.24 17.34
N ASN A 454 -0.10 28.29 17.94
CA ASN A 454 -0.85 29.48 18.35
C ASN A 454 -1.20 30.37 17.16
N GLU A 455 -0.35 30.37 16.12
CA GLU A 455 -0.52 31.21 14.94
C GLU A 455 -1.52 30.60 13.94
N ILE A 456 -1.72 29.28 13.99
CA ILE A 456 -2.60 28.53 13.07
C ILE A 456 -3.96 28.21 13.75
N SER A 457 -4.25 28.85 14.88
CA SER A 457 -5.50 28.66 15.64
C SER A 457 -5.84 27.18 15.86
N ALA A 458 -4.83 26.34 16.15
CA ALA A 458 -5.02 24.91 16.30
C ALA A 458 -5.46 24.57 17.72
N GLU A 459 -6.54 23.80 17.86
CA GLU A 459 -7.07 23.40 19.15
C GLU A 459 -6.20 22.35 19.81
N GLN A 460 -6.09 22.38 21.14
CA GLN A 460 -5.36 21.37 21.90
C GLN A 460 -6.32 20.59 22.78
N SER A 461 -6.42 19.28 22.55
CA SER A 461 -7.26 18.37 23.32
C SER A 461 -6.48 17.10 23.68
N GLY A 462 -6.35 16.80 24.98
CA GLY A 462 -5.73 15.55 25.46
C GLY A 462 -4.29 15.30 24.98
N GLY A 463 -3.48 16.35 24.84
CA GLY A 463 -2.10 16.24 24.33
C GLY A 463 -1.99 16.07 22.80
N ARG A 464 -3.11 16.12 22.09
CA ARG A 464 -3.19 16.16 20.63
C ARG A 464 -3.53 17.58 20.18
N THR A 465 -3.06 17.94 18.99
CA THR A 465 -3.38 19.22 18.33
C THR A 465 -4.29 18.92 17.16
N ILE A 466 -5.47 19.55 17.13
CA ILE A 466 -6.50 19.35 16.11
C ILE A 466 -6.52 20.61 15.24
N LEU A 467 -6.52 20.42 13.93
CA LEU A 467 -6.51 21.50 12.95
C LEU A 467 -7.65 21.28 11.96
N ALA A 468 -8.58 22.22 11.88
CA ALA A 468 -9.62 22.23 10.86
C ALA A 468 -9.05 22.78 9.53
N SER A 469 -9.49 22.22 8.40
CA SER A 469 -9.13 22.72 7.07
C SER A 469 -9.54 24.18 6.87
N THR A 470 -10.64 24.62 7.49
CA THR A 470 -11.12 26.01 7.45
C THR A 470 -10.12 26.99 8.05
N ASN A 471 -9.47 26.63 9.17
CA ASN A 471 -8.47 27.47 9.83
C ASN A 471 -7.22 27.68 8.97
N LEU A 472 -6.99 26.82 7.99
CA LEU A 472 -5.89 26.96 7.05
C LEU A 472 -6.19 28.00 5.97
N ILE A 473 -7.45 28.21 5.61
CA ILE A 473 -7.84 29.11 4.50
C ILE A 473 -7.49 30.56 4.84
N ASP A 474 -7.60 30.94 6.12
CA ASP A 474 -7.31 32.29 6.62
C ASP A 474 -5.82 32.64 6.67
N LEU A 475 -4.93 31.67 6.42
CA LEU A 475 -3.49 31.90 6.42
C LEU A 475 -3.04 32.63 5.16
N LYS A 476 -1.91 33.34 5.27
CA LYS A 476 -1.26 33.96 4.11
C LYS A 476 -0.96 32.90 3.05
N ARG A 477 -1.41 33.15 1.82
CA ARG A 477 -1.19 32.30 0.65
C ARG A 477 0.28 31.88 0.51
N SER A 478 1.22 32.81 0.67
CA SER A 478 2.66 32.52 0.51
C SER A 478 3.16 31.46 1.48
N ASP A 479 2.66 31.44 2.71
CA ASP A 479 3.02 30.44 3.71
C ASP A 479 2.42 29.07 3.38
N LEU A 480 1.16 29.05 2.96
CA LEU A 480 0.46 27.85 2.48
C LEU A 480 1.17 27.25 1.27
N ALA A 481 1.48 28.06 0.26
CA ALA A 481 2.16 27.62 -0.96
C ALA A 481 3.57 27.09 -0.64
N CYS A 482 4.33 27.76 0.23
CA CYS A 482 5.63 27.31 0.67
C CYS A 482 5.56 25.96 1.42
N ALA A 483 4.60 25.81 2.34
CA ALA A 483 4.41 24.58 3.09
C ALA A 483 3.89 23.43 2.20
N ALA A 484 3.00 23.71 1.25
CA ALA A 484 2.50 22.77 0.27
C ALA A 484 3.62 22.27 -0.63
N ARG A 485 4.41 23.19 -1.21
CA ARG A 485 5.61 22.88 -2.00
C ARG A 485 6.58 21.99 -1.23
N THR A 486 6.87 22.34 0.02
CA THR A 486 7.75 21.53 0.87
C THR A 486 7.19 20.13 1.10
N SER A 487 5.90 20.02 1.40
CA SER A 487 5.21 18.74 1.64
C SER A 487 5.19 17.85 0.40
N ILE A 488 4.93 18.42 -0.77
CA ILE A 488 4.92 17.73 -2.06
C ILE A 488 6.31 17.22 -2.41
N LEU A 489 7.35 18.06 -2.29
CA LEU A 489 8.72 17.68 -2.62
C LEU A 489 9.28 16.60 -1.68
N GLU A 490 8.95 16.66 -0.39
CA GLU A 490 9.45 15.68 0.58
C GLU A 490 8.69 14.35 0.54
N LYS A 491 7.36 14.39 0.39
CA LYS A 491 6.49 13.22 0.59
C LYS A 491 5.57 12.90 -0.58
N GLY A 492 5.34 13.85 -1.49
CA GLY A 492 4.41 13.70 -2.62
C GLY A 492 4.69 12.47 -3.46
N LYS A 493 5.96 12.20 -3.79
CA LYS A 493 6.35 10.99 -4.55
C LYS A 493 5.92 9.68 -3.88
N TYR A 494 5.97 9.61 -2.56
CA TYR A 494 5.53 8.42 -1.82
C TYR A 494 4.00 8.36 -1.73
N ARG A 495 3.34 9.49 -1.43
CA ARG A 495 1.88 9.59 -1.33
C ARG A 495 1.17 9.23 -2.64
N LEU A 496 1.60 9.83 -3.74
CA LEU A 496 1.03 9.58 -5.07
C LEU A 496 1.23 8.12 -5.49
N ARG A 497 2.37 7.52 -5.14
CA ARG A 497 2.63 6.11 -5.45
C ARG A 497 1.75 5.16 -4.63
N ASP A 498 1.53 5.47 -3.36
CA ASP A 498 0.63 4.71 -2.50
C ASP A 498 -0.82 4.82 -3.00
N GLN A 499 -1.26 6.02 -3.36
CA GLN A 499 -2.57 6.26 -3.96
C GLN A 499 -2.73 5.52 -5.30
N GLU A 500 -1.76 5.61 -6.20
CA GLU A 500 -1.80 4.90 -7.49
C GLU A 500 -1.98 3.39 -7.29
N ARG A 501 -1.19 2.78 -6.38
CA ARG A 501 -1.30 1.34 -6.08
C ARG A 501 -2.67 0.96 -5.56
N PHE A 502 -3.20 1.77 -4.63
CA PHE A 502 -4.51 1.56 -4.05
C PHE A 502 -5.61 1.67 -5.12
N LEU A 503 -5.60 2.75 -5.91
CA LEU A 503 -6.61 3.01 -6.93
C LEU A 503 -6.57 1.98 -8.07
N LEU A 504 -5.39 1.52 -8.49
CA LEU A 504 -5.27 0.43 -9.46
C LEU A 504 -5.89 -0.87 -8.94
N GLU A 505 -5.71 -1.17 -7.64
CA GLU A 505 -6.32 -2.35 -7.03
C GLU A 505 -7.84 -2.20 -6.87
N LEU A 506 -8.29 -1.04 -6.38
CA LEU A 506 -9.70 -0.71 -6.24
C LEU A 506 -10.43 -0.78 -7.58
N TYR A 507 -9.83 -0.22 -8.64
CA TYR A 507 -10.38 -0.27 -9.98
C TYR A 507 -10.44 -1.70 -10.52
N GLY A 508 -9.41 -2.51 -10.27
CA GLY A 508 -9.42 -3.93 -10.62
C GLY A 508 -10.54 -4.71 -9.91
N CYS A 509 -10.90 -4.33 -8.67
CA CYS A 509 -12.04 -4.90 -7.96
C CYS A 509 -13.38 -4.39 -8.50
N TYR A 510 -13.45 -3.09 -8.83
CA TYR A 510 -14.65 -2.47 -9.40
C TYR A 510 -15.03 -3.12 -10.74
N LEU A 511 -14.07 -3.28 -11.65
CA LEU A 511 -14.30 -3.98 -12.92
C LEU A 511 -14.78 -5.42 -12.71
N ALA A 512 -14.27 -6.11 -11.69
CA ALA A 512 -14.70 -7.47 -11.36
C ALA A 512 -16.14 -7.50 -10.82
N VAL A 513 -16.56 -6.50 -10.05
CA VAL A 513 -17.97 -6.38 -9.60
C VAL A 513 -18.89 -6.15 -10.79
N VAL A 514 -18.55 -5.20 -11.67
CA VAL A 514 -19.34 -4.87 -12.87
C VAL A 514 -19.48 -6.09 -13.80
N GLU A 515 -18.39 -6.82 -14.04
CA GLU A 515 -18.43 -8.01 -14.88
C GLU A 515 -19.34 -9.12 -14.29
N ASN A 516 -19.23 -9.38 -12.99
CA ASN A 516 -20.06 -10.40 -12.32
C ASN A 516 -21.55 -10.07 -12.38
N GLU A 517 -21.92 -8.79 -12.28
CA GLU A 517 -23.30 -8.35 -12.44
C GLU A 517 -23.80 -8.56 -13.88
N ASN A 518 -22.97 -8.24 -14.87
CA ASN A 518 -23.28 -8.44 -16.28
C ASN A 518 -23.45 -9.93 -16.63
N GLU A 519 -22.64 -10.82 -16.07
CA GLU A 519 -22.78 -12.28 -16.24
C GLU A 519 -24.03 -12.84 -15.53
N SER A 520 -24.43 -12.23 -14.41
CA SER A 520 -25.60 -12.66 -13.62
C SER A 520 -26.94 -12.21 -14.22
N ALA A 521 -26.97 -11.11 -14.97
CA ALA A 521 -28.16 -10.55 -15.61
C ALA A 521 -28.87 -11.50 -16.62
N PRO A 522 -28.18 -12.19 -17.57
CA PRO A 522 -28.84 -13.09 -18.52
C PRO A 522 -29.46 -14.31 -17.84
N ASN A 523 -28.84 -14.86 -16.79
CA ASN A 523 -29.42 -15.98 -16.02
C ASN A 523 -30.69 -15.57 -15.25
N ARG A 524 -30.79 -14.32 -14.77
CA ARG A 524 -32.02 -13.80 -14.15
C ARG A 524 -33.16 -13.60 -15.15
N ARG A 525 -32.87 -13.18 -16.39
CA ARG A 525 -33.89 -13.07 -17.45
C ARG A 525 -34.45 -14.45 -17.82
N ASN A 526 -33.58 -15.44 -18.03
CA ASN A 526 -34.00 -16.82 -18.32
C ASN A 526 -34.78 -17.46 -17.16
N ALA A 527 -34.45 -17.15 -15.91
CA ALA A 527 -35.19 -17.63 -14.74
C ALA A 527 -36.56 -16.95 -14.57
N LYS A 528 -36.68 -15.65 -14.90
CA LYS A 528 -37.98 -14.94 -14.91
C LYS A 528 -38.88 -15.42 -16.06
N GLU A 529 -38.34 -15.65 -17.25
CA GLU A 529 -39.09 -16.18 -18.40
C GLU A 529 -39.60 -17.61 -18.15
N ARG A 530 -38.77 -18.48 -17.55
CA ARG A 530 -39.23 -19.81 -17.11
C ARG A 530 -40.33 -19.76 -16.06
N ASN A 531 -40.26 -18.83 -15.12
CA ASN A 531 -41.31 -18.63 -14.11
C ASN A 531 -42.58 -17.97 -14.68
N HIS A 532 -42.48 -17.25 -15.79
CA HIS A 532 -43.65 -16.68 -16.46
C HIS A 532 -44.39 -17.73 -17.29
N HIS A 533 -43.66 -18.63 -17.97
CA HIS A 533 -44.27 -19.77 -18.66
C HIS A 533 -44.86 -20.82 -17.71
N SER A 534 -44.28 -21.04 -16.53
CA SER A 534 -44.87 -21.94 -15.54
C SER A 534 -46.14 -21.37 -14.88
N ARG A 535 -46.29 -20.04 -14.76
CA ARG A 535 -47.54 -19.41 -14.30
C ARG A 535 -48.64 -19.39 -15.37
N GLN A 536 -48.30 -19.16 -16.64
CA GLN A 536 -49.30 -19.23 -17.73
C GLN A 536 -49.84 -20.65 -17.97
N GLY A 537 -49.11 -21.69 -17.57
CA GLY A 537 -49.59 -23.09 -17.61
C GLY A 537 -50.55 -23.49 -16.48
N TRP A 538 -50.73 -22.67 -15.45
CA TRP A 538 -51.66 -22.95 -14.34
C TRP A 538 -53.03 -22.28 -14.52
N ASP A 539 -53.10 -21.14 -15.21
CA ASP A 539 -54.35 -20.41 -15.44
C ASP A 539 -55.22 -21.00 -16.59
N THR A 540 -54.78 -22.07 -17.25
CA THR A 540 -55.50 -22.72 -18.35
C THR A 540 -56.18 -24.05 -17.97
N CYS A 541 -56.16 -24.47 -16.70
CA CYS A 541 -56.73 -25.76 -16.26
C CYS A 541 -58.02 -25.68 -15.42
N HIS A 542 -58.67 -24.51 -15.31
CA HIS A 542 -60.00 -24.39 -14.70
C HIS A 542 -61.07 -23.94 -15.71
N GLY A 543 -61.47 -24.89 -16.55
CA GLY A 543 -62.59 -24.77 -17.47
C GLY A 543 -63.16 -26.14 -17.79
N MET A 544 -63.62 -26.88 -16.78
CA MET A 544 -64.52 -28.02 -17.03
C MET A 544 -65.96 -27.52 -17.05
N PRO A 545 -66.73 -27.79 -18.11
CA PRO A 545 -68.16 -27.57 -18.13
C PRO A 545 -68.87 -28.70 -17.38
N SER A 546 -69.90 -28.31 -16.63
CA SER A 546 -70.87 -29.18 -15.98
C SER A 546 -71.71 -29.96 -17.00
N GLU A 547 -71.70 -31.29 -16.88
CA GLU A 547 -72.84 -32.17 -17.18
C GLU A 547 -72.97 -33.22 -16.07
#